data_AF-A0A0F9DT24-F1
#
_entry.id   AF-A0A0F9DT24-F1
#
_cell.length_a   1.000
_cell.length_b   1.000
_cell.length_c   1.000
_cell.angle_alpha   90.00
_cell.angle_beta   90.00
_cell.angle_gamma   90.00
#
_symmetry.space_group_name_H-M   'P 1'
#
loop_
_entity.id
_entity.type
_entity.pdbx_description
1 polymer ?
#
loop_
_entity_poly.entity_id
_entity_poly.type
_entity_poly.pdbx_seq_one_letter_code
_entity_poly.pdbx_strand_id
1 'polypeptide(L)' 'MHGEANYMVINEDSDDILASTSTLEEAKEALLKEDISACYIEDSERGMRIYTEDGGDTWLTSEA' A
#
# COMPACT_ATOMS: atom_id res chain seq x y z
N MET A 1 -21.71 -7.07 -7.23
CA MET A 1 -20.31 -7.05 -7.68
C MET A 1 -19.58 -6.16 -6.69
N HIS A 2 -19.11 -6.73 -5.58
CA HIS A 2 -18.12 -6.02 -4.76
C HIS A 2 -16.86 -6.06 -5.62
N GLY A 3 -16.41 -4.90 -6.11
CA GLY A 3 -15.05 -4.81 -6.61
C GLY A 3 -14.17 -4.98 -5.38
N GLU A 4 -13.63 -6.17 -5.18
CA GLU A 4 -12.76 -6.43 -4.04
C GLU A 4 -11.54 -5.52 -4.19
N ALA A 5 -11.21 -4.80 -3.11
CA ALA A 5 -10.00 -3.99 -3.10
C ALA A 5 -8.82 -4.95 -3.12
N ASN A 6 -8.02 -4.89 -4.18
CA ASN A 6 -6.89 -5.79 -4.36
C ASN A 6 -5.63 -5.25 -3.69
N TYR A 7 -5.59 -3.95 -3.41
CA TYR A 7 -4.47 -3.25 -2.80
C TYR A 7 -4.88 -2.61 -1.48
N MET A 8 -4.15 -2.91 -0.41
CA MET A 8 -4.36 -2.32 0.92
C MET A 8 -3.12 -1.53 1.32
N VAL A 9 -3.28 -0.25 1.64
CA VAL A 9 -2.23 0.61 2.17
C VAL A 9 -2.23 0.46 3.68
N ILE A 10 -1.14 -0.04 4.22
CA ILE A 10 -1.01 -0.36 5.65
C ILE A 10 0.16 0.43 6.22
N ASN A 11 -0.08 1.06 7.36
CA ASN A 11 0.95 1.73 8.15
C ASN A 11 1.83 0.68 8.84
N GLU A 12 3.14 0.74 8.66
CA GLU A 12 4.05 -0.27 9.25
C GLU A 12 4.13 -0.15 10.78
N ASP A 13 4.07 1.07 11.32
CA ASP A 13 4.23 1.34 12.76
C ASP A 13 3.00 0.89 13.56
N SER A 14 1.81 1.08 12.99
CA SER A 14 0.53 0.82 13.67
C SER A 14 -0.24 -0.40 13.14
N ASP A 15 0.21 -1.04 12.06
CA ASP A 15 -0.50 -2.11 11.32
C ASP A 15 -1.92 -1.72 10.87
N ASP A 16 -2.20 -0.41 10.80
CA ASP A 16 -3.54 0.10 10.50
C ASP A 16 -3.74 0.26 8.99
N ILE A 17 -4.93 -0.08 8.51
CA ILE A 17 -5.29 0.05 7.09
C ILE A 17 -5.72 1.49 6.84
N LEU A 18 -4.86 2.23 6.18
CA LEU A 18 -5.05 3.64 5.84
C LEU A 18 -5.99 3.81 4.64
N ALA A 19 -5.85 2.92 3.65
CA ALA A 19 -6.67 2.94 2.44
C ALA A 19 -6.80 1.55 1.81
N SER A 20 -7.92 1.32 1.14
CA SER A 20 -8.18 0.12 0.35
C SER A 20 -8.59 0.53 -1.07
N THR A 21 -7.83 0.11 -2.07
CA THR A 21 -8.04 0.50 -3.47
C THR A 21 -8.05 -0.72 -4.39
N SER A 22 -8.60 -0.55 -5.59
CA SER A 22 -8.61 -1.62 -6.60
C SER A 22 -7.38 -1.58 -7.51
N THR A 23 -6.60 -0.49 -7.47
CA THR A 23 -5.41 -0.32 -8.30
C THR A 23 -4.20 0.16 -7.48
N LEU A 24 -3.00 -0.23 -7.94
CA LEU A 24 -1.74 0.19 -7.32
C LEU A 24 -1.54 1.70 -7.35
N GLU A 25 -1.91 2.36 -8.45
CA GLU A 25 -1.73 3.82 -8.58
C GLU A 25 -2.54 4.58 -7.51
N GLU A 26 -3.80 4.20 -7.29
CA GLU A 26 -4.62 4.80 -6.23
C GLU A 26 -4.06 4.55 -4.84
N ALA A 27 -3.50 3.35 -4.59
CA ALA A 27 -2.86 3.03 -3.32
C ALA A 27 -1.62 3.91 -3.06
N LYS A 28 -0.81 4.16 -4.11
CA LYS A 28 0.36 5.05 -4.02
C LYS A 28 -0.06 6.50 -3.77
N GLU A 29 -1.10 6.97 -4.45
CA GLU A 29 -1.64 8.32 -4.22
C GLU A 29 -2.22 8.51 -2.82
N ALA A 30 -2.86 7.48 -2.25
CA ALA A 30 -3.35 7.52 -0.88
C ALA A 30 -2.19 7.69 0.13
N LEU A 31 -1.09 6.96 -0.08
CA LEU A 31 0.09 7.02 0.77
C LEU A 31 0.78 8.40 0.72
N LEU A 32 0.88 9.00 -0.48
CA LEU A 32 1.43 10.34 -0.67
C LEU A 32 0.65 11.45 0.07
N LYS A 33 -0.63 11.22 0.40
CA LYS A 33 -1.47 12.22 1.10
C LYS A 33 -1.28 12.21 2.61
N GLU A 34 -0.84 11.09 3.18
CA GLU A 34 -0.84 10.89 4.62
C GLU A 34 0.47 11.31 5.30
N ASP A 35 1.50 11.72 4.53
CA ASP A 35 2.84 12.08 5.04
C ASP A 35 3.47 10.98 5.91
N ILE A 36 3.18 9.71 5.60
CA ILE A 36 3.66 8.58 6.39
C ILE A 36 4.96 8.06 5.81
N SER A 37 6.02 8.08 6.62
CA SER A 37 7.37 7.70 6.19
C SER A 37 7.56 6.20 6.01
N ALA A 38 6.82 5.34 6.72
CA ALA A 38 6.94 3.88 6.68
C ALA A 38 5.56 3.22 6.48
N CYS A 39 5.31 2.75 5.25
CA CYS A 39 4.08 2.08 4.85
C CYS A 39 4.37 0.99 3.82
N TYR A 40 3.44 0.04 3.68
CA TYR A 40 3.45 -0.92 2.59
C TYR A 40 2.06 -1.08 1.97
N ILE A 41 2.06 -1.43 0.68
CA ILE A 41 0.88 -1.81 -0.08
C ILE A 41 0.88 -3.32 -0.19
N GLU A 42 -0.15 -3.97 0.32
CA GLU A 42 -0.37 -5.40 0.16
C GLU A 42 -1.28 -5.67 -1.03
N ASP A 43 -0.77 -6.39 -2.02
CA ASP A 43 -1.51 -6.93 -3.15
C ASP A 43 -2.04 -8.31 -2.74
N SER A 44 -3.33 -8.37 -2.42
CA SER A 44 -3.97 -9.60 -1.95
C SER A 44 -4.23 -10.61 -3.07
N GLU A 45 -4.25 -10.19 -4.34
CA GLU A 45 -4.45 -11.09 -5.48
C GLU A 45 -3.19 -11.91 -5.80
N ARG A 46 -2.02 -11.27 -5.65
CA ARG A 46 -0.72 -11.80 -6.04
C ARG A 46 0.13 -12.19 -4.83
N GLY A 47 -0.29 -11.83 -3.62
CA GLY A 47 0.48 -12.04 -2.40
C GLY A 47 1.79 -11.25 -2.38
N MET A 48 1.79 -10.04 -2.95
CA MET A 48 2.98 -9.21 -3.07
C MET A 48 2.89 -8.04 -2.09
N ARG A 49 4.02 -7.65 -1.50
CA ARG A 49 4.11 -6.46 -0.66
C ARG A 49 5.03 -5.44 -1.28
N ILE A 50 4.56 -4.20 -1.32
CA ILE A 50 5.26 -3.07 -1.93
C ILE A 50 5.49 -2.03 -0.85
N TYR A 51 6.72 -1.91 -0.39
CA TYR A 51 7.09 -1.04 0.72
C TYR A 51 7.77 0.23 0.20
N THR A 52 7.66 1.28 0.99
CA THR A 52 8.37 2.53 0.78
C THR A 52 8.96 3.01 2.10
N GLU A 53 10.25 3.34 2.09
CA GLU A 53 10.98 3.87 3.26
C GLU A 53 11.13 5.39 3.18
N ASP A 54 10.80 5.99 2.03
CA ASP A 54 10.97 7.41 1.72
C ASP A 54 9.62 8.11 1.46
N GLY A 55 8.52 7.63 2.05
CA GLY A 55 7.20 8.26 1.90
C GLY A 55 6.63 8.22 0.47
N GLY A 56 6.97 7.19 -0.31
CA GLY A 56 6.49 6.99 -1.67
C GLY A 56 7.45 7.43 -2.78
N ASP A 57 8.66 7.91 -2.45
CA ASP A 57 9.66 8.30 -3.45
C ASP A 57 10.28 7.08 -4.14
N THR A 58 10.64 6.05 -3.36
CA THR A 58 11.09 4.75 -3.85
C THR A 58 10.13 3.64 -3.45
N TRP A 59 9.91 2.68 -4.35
CA TRP A 59 9.04 1.53 -4.11
C TRP A 59 9.82 0.25 -4.29
N LEU A 60 9.90 -0.54 -3.23
CA LEU A 60 10.56 -1.84 -3.24
C LEU A 60 9.48 -2.93 -3.18
N THR A 61 9.60 -3.92 -4.04
CA THR A 61 8.67 -5.06 -4.11
C THR A 61 9.34 -6.29 -3.53
N SER A 62 8.72 -6.94 -2.54
CA SER A 62 9.03 -8.33 -2.17
C SER A 62 7.82 -9.19 -2.44
N GLU A 63 8.10 -10.35 -3.02
CA GLU A 63 7.18 -11.48 -2.98
C GLU A 63 7.14 -11.98 -1.53
N ALA A 64 5.93 -12.13 -0.96
CA ALA A 64 5.74 -12.57 0.42
C ALA A 64 6.04 -14.06 0.61
#